data_AF-A0A7S0RII6-F1
#
_entry.id   AF-A0A7S0RII6-F1
#
_cell.length_a   1.000
_cell.length_b   1.000
_cell.length_c   1.000
_cell.angle_alpha   90.00
_cell.angle_beta   90.00
_cell.angle_gamma   90.00
#
_symmetry.space_group_name_H-M   'P 1'
#
loop_
_entity.id
_entity.type
_entity.pdbx_description
1 polymer ?
#
loop_
_entity_poly.entity_id
_entity_poly.type
_entity_poly.pdbx_seq_one_letter_code
_entity_poly.pdbx_strand_id
1 'polypeptide(L)'
;QAESLIARFLSDSSYFFVTMASGFGTKGGKEGRCFSLWMDFSECMSDTSEPNKCFAKRDDYLECLHHRKEINRMNTISRTVTKQAETQREKTYEGAWAIFNKYC
;
A
#
# COMPACT_ATOMS: atom_id res chain seq x y z
N GLN A 1 48.61 -30.55 16.74
CA GLN A 1 47.12 -30.67 16.69
C GLN A 1 46.52 -29.41 17.31
N ALA A 2 46.38 -28.33 16.53
CA ALA A 2 45.65 -27.11 16.93
C ALA A 2 45.39 -26.13 15.77
N GLU A 3 45.84 -26.41 14.53
CA GLU A 3 45.73 -25.46 13.40
C GLU A 3 44.63 -25.81 12.39
N SER A 4 43.86 -26.88 12.59
CA SER A 4 42.84 -27.34 11.62
C SER A 4 41.40 -26.90 11.91
N LEU A 5 41.14 -26.22 13.04
CA LEU A 5 39.79 -25.80 13.40
C LEU A 5 39.42 -24.39 12.92
N ILE A 6 40.40 -23.57 12.52
CA ILE A 6 40.14 -22.22 11.99
C ILE A 6 39.72 -22.28 10.51
N ALA A 7 40.20 -23.27 9.75
CA ALA A 7 39.91 -23.39 8.31
C ALA A 7 38.50 -23.92 7.98
N ARG A 8 37.75 -24.46 8.95
CA ARG A 8 36.33 -24.84 8.77
C ARG A 8 35.37 -23.69 8.98
N PHE A 9 35.81 -22.58 9.57
CA PHE A 9 34.97 -21.42 9.83
C PHE A 9 34.74 -20.54 8.58
N LEU A 10 35.47 -20.79 7.49
CA LEU A 10 35.37 -20.05 6.24
C LEU A 10 34.62 -20.80 5.12
N SER A 11 34.13 -22.03 5.38
CA SER A 11 33.18 -22.73 4.50
C SER A 11 31.71 -22.47 4.84
N ASP A 12 31.44 -21.73 5.92
CA ASP A 12 30.13 -21.09 6.09
C ASP A 12 30.11 -19.83 5.21
N SER A 13 29.95 -20.06 3.90
CA SER A 13 29.55 -19.04 2.93
C SER A 13 28.09 -18.62 3.17
N SER A 14 27.74 -18.45 4.44
CA SER A 14 26.62 -17.70 4.99
C SER A 14 27.06 -16.24 5.17
N TYR A 15 27.86 -15.70 4.23
CA TYR A 15 27.65 -14.34 3.75
C TYR A 15 26.24 -14.40 3.14
N PHE A 16 25.17 -14.31 3.94
CA PHE A 16 24.57 -13.03 4.32
C PHE A 16 24.54 -12.07 3.13
N PHE A 17 24.25 -12.62 1.96
CA PHE A 17 23.47 -11.94 0.97
C PHE A 17 22.11 -11.70 1.64
N VAL A 18 22.01 -10.62 2.42
CA VAL A 18 20.70 -9.97 2.58
C VAL A 18 20.38 -9.44 1.19
N THR A 19 19.86 -10.33 0.34
CA THR A 19 18.81 -9.95 -0.60
C THR A 19 17.84 -9.14 0.23
N MET A 20 17.57 -7.92 -0.21
CA MET A 20 16.74 -6.98 0.54
C MET A 20 15.57 -7.70 1.23
N ALA A 21 15.56 -7.67 2.56
CA ALA A 21 14.48 -8.26 3.37
C ALA A 21 13.10 -7.60 3.09
N SER A 22 13.05 -6.58 2.21
CA SER A 22 11.84 -5.90 1.74
C SER A 22 10.92 -6.79 0.89
N GLY A 23 11.39 -7.97 0.44
CA GLY A 23 10.60 -8.89 -0.39
C GLY A 23 9.82 -9.97 0.35
N PHE A 24 10.10 -10.24 1.62
CA PHE A 24 9.48 -11.35 2.36
C PHE A 24 8.34 -10.86 3.26
N GLY A 25 7.13 -11.37 3.01
CA GLY A 25 5.98 -11.05 3.85
C GLY A 25 6.12 -11.62 5.27
N THR A 26 5.59 -10.91 6.27
CA THR A 26 5.63 -11.30 7.70
C THR A 26 5.02 -12.67 8.02
N LYS A 27 4.31 -13.30 7.07
CA LYS A 27 3.73 -14.64 7.17
C LYS A 27 4.57 -15.75 6.51
N GLY A 28 5.83 -15.50 6.16
CA GLY A 28 6.67 -16.50 5.49
C GLY A 28 6.25 -16.80 4.04
N GLY A 29 5.50 -15.88 3.43
CA GLY A 29 5.13 -15.94 2.02
C GLY A 29 6.25 -15.41 1.11
N LYS A 30 6.32 -15.97 -0.10
CA LYS A 30 7.40 -15.75 -1.09
C LYS A 30 7.48 -14.33 -1.67
N GLU A 31 6.48 -13.47 -1.43
CA GLU A 31 6.44 -12.08 -1.88
C GLU A 31 5.70 -11.17 -0.86
N GLY A 32 6.23 -9.97 -0.64
CA GLY A 32 5.54 -8.88 0.03
C GLY A 32 4.41 -8.31 -0.84
N ARG A 33 3.38 -7.70 -0.22
CA ARG A 33 2.18 -7.18 -0.93
C ARG A 33 2.48 -6.26 -2.12
N CYS A 34 3.59 -5.53 -2.06
CA CYS A 34 4.00 -4.56 -3.08
C CYS A 34 5.28 -4.98 -3.82
N PHE A 35 5.65 -6.26 -3.77
CA PHE A 35 6.92 -6.73 -4.34
C PHE A 35 6.95 -6.62 -5.87
N SER A 36 5.85 -6.90 -6.57
CA SER A 36 5.76 -6.71 -8.02
C SER A 36 6.00 -5.26 -8.45
N LEU A 37 5.46 -4.28 -7.71
CA LEU A 37 5.69 -2.86 -7.97
C LEU A 37 7.15 -2.44 -7.70
N TRP A 38 7.79 -3.07 -6.71
CA TRP A 38 9.20 -2.86 -6.45
C TRP A 38 10.09 -3.45 -7.56
N MET A 39 9.75 -4.63 -8.08
CA MET A 39 10.44 -5.23 -9.22
C MET A 39 10.41 -4.32 -10.45
N ASP A 40 9.22 -3.81 -10.81
CA ASP A 40 9.04 -2.84 -11.89
C ASP A 40 9.88 -1.56 -11.70
N PHE A 41 9.93 -1.06 -10.47
CA PHE A 41 10.74 0.12 -10.15
C PHE A 41 12.24 -0.18 -10.24
N SER A 42 12.68 -1.33 -9.75
CA SER A 42 14.09 -1.75 -9.80
C SER A 42 14.55 -1.98 -11.23
N GLU A 43 13.72 -2.57 -12.08
CA GLU A 43 13.99 -2.77 -13.51
C GLU A 43 14.11 -1.42 -14.25
N CYS A 44 13.17 -0.50 -13.98
CA CYS A 44 13.24 0.84 -14.57
C CYS A 44 14.53 1.59 -14.16
N MET A 45 14.95 1.46 -12.90
CA MET A 45 16.16 2.09 -12.38
C MET A 45 17.45 1.42 -12.87
N SER A 46 17.43 0.13 -13.24
CA SER A 46 18.59 -0.53 -13.86
C SER A 46 18.78 -0.12 -15.32
N ASP A 47 17.69 0.16 -16.02
CA ASP A 47 17.73 0.41 -17.47
C ASP A 47 17.97 1.88 -17.84
N THR A 48 17.80 2.81 -16.90
CA THR A 48 17.85 4.25 -17.18
C THR A 48 18.89 5.00 -16.36
N SER A 49 19.74 5.81 -17.02
CA SER A 49 20.68 6.72 -16.33
C SER A 49 20.01 7.98 -15.76
N GLU A 50 18.75 8.23 -16.14
CA GLU A 50 17.96 9.37 -15.67
C GLU A 50 16.89 8.91 -14.66
N PRO A 51 17.07 9.14 -13.36
CA PRO A 51 16.14 8.69 -12.32
C PRO A 51 14.76 9.35 -12.43
N ASN A 52 14.65 10.41 -13.22
CA ASN A 52 13.41 11.16 -13.40
C ASN A 52 12.36 10.41 -14.23
N LYS A 53 12.78 9.48 -15.09
CA LYS A 53 11.85 8.71 -15.93
C LYS A 53 11.08 7.63 -15.15
N CYS A 54 11.64 7.18 -14.03
CA CYS A 54 11.06 6.13 -13.19
C CYS A 54 10.21 6.66 -12.02
N PHE A 55 9.92 7.97 -11.96
CA PHE A 55 9.10 8.54 -10.89
C PHE A 55 7.69 7.96 -10.85
N ALA A 56 7.08 7.67 -12.00
CA ALA A 56 5.76 7.06 -12.05
C ALA A 56 5.73 5.70 -11.32
N LYS A 57 6.70 4.83 -11.60
CA LYS A 57 6.84 3.51 -10.95
C LYS A 57 7.17 3.63 -9.45
N ARG A 58 7.99 4.63 -9.08
CA ARG A 58 8.25 4.95 -7.67
C ARG A 58 6.97 5.35 -6.94
N ASP A 59 6.17 6.22 -7.54
CA ASP A 59 4.95 6.72 -6.94
C ASP A 59 3.93 5.59 -6.73
N ASP A 60 3.86 4.62 -7.64
CA ASP A 60 3.00 3.44 -7.49
C ASP A 60 3.48 2.54 -6.34
N TYR A 61 4.79 2.33 -6.21
CA TYR A 61 5.36 1.58 -5.09
C TYR A 61 5.08 2.26 -3.73
N LEU A 62 5.28 3.58 -3.65
CA LEU A 62 5.00 4.36 -2.44
C LEU A 62 3.50 4.45 -2.13
N GLU A 63 2.66 4.46 -3.16
CA GLU A 63 1.20 4.39 -3.02
C GLU A 63 0.81 3.06 -2.38
N CYS A 64 1.28 1.93 -2.90
CA CYS A 64 1.00 0.61 -2.30
C CYS A 64 1.54 0.47 -0.86
N LEU A 65 2.62 1.16 -0.51
CA LEU A 65 3.15 1.10 0.85
C LEU A 65 2.32 1.94 1.84
N HIS A 66 1.90 3.14 1.44
CA HIS A 66 1.31 4.13 2.34
C HIS A 66 -0.19 4.37 2.12
N HIS A 67 -0.78 3.85 1.05
CA HIS A 67 -2.19 3.98 0.64
C HIS A 67 -2.74 5.40 0.75
N ARG A 68 -1.89 6.43 0.57
CA ARG A 68 -2.26 7.83 0.81
C ARG A 68 -3.39 8.28 -0.10
N LYS A 69 -3.32 7.89 -1.38
CA LYS A 69 -4.34 8.25 -2.38
C LYS A 69 -5.65 7.51 -2.09
N GLU A 70 -5.58 6.22 -1.75
CA GLU A 70 -6.74 5.42 -1.38
C GLU A 70 -7.46 5.97 -0.14
N ILE A 71 -6.73 6.24 0.95
CA ILE A 71 -7.30 6.76 2.19
C ILE A 71 -7.98 8.11 1.94
N ASN A 72 -7.35 9.00 1.18
CA ASN A 72 -7.94 10.30 0.86
C ASN A 72 -9.24 10.16 0.04
N ARG A 73 -9.24 9.24 -0.93
CA ARG A 73 -10.44 8.94 -1.73
C ARG A 73 -11.56 8.39 -0.85
N MET A 74 -11.27 7.43 0.03
CA MET A 74 -12.25 6.87 0.96
C MET A 74 -12.83 7.94 1.88
N ASN A 75 -11.98 8.80 2.47
CA ASN A 75 -12.43 9.90 3.31
C ASN A 75 -13.38 10.86 2.58
N THR A 76 -13.09 11.14 1.31
CA THR A 76 -13.95 11.99 0.47
C THR A 76 -15.30 11.31 0.22
N ILE A 77 -15.29 10.03 -0.15
CA ILE A 77 -16.50 9.25 -0.40
C ILE A 77 -17.35 9.16 0.88
N SER A 78 -16.76 8.80 2.01
CA SER A 78 -17.47 8.71 3.30
C SER A 78 -18.15 10.02 3.66
N ARG A 79 -17.49 11.17 3.46
CA ARG A 79 -18.08 12.50 3.68
C ARG A 79 -19.24 12.82 2.73
N THR A 80 -19.15 12.40 1.48
CA THR A 80 -20.25 12.60 0.52
C THR A 80 -21.45 11.72 0.85
N VAL A 81 -21.21 10.47 1.25
CA VAL A 81 -22.25 9.52 1.64
C VAL A 81 -22.98 9.98 2.89
N THR A 82 -22.28 10.47 3.92
CA THR A 82 -22.93 11.01 5.12
C THR A 82 -23.80 12.22 4.82
N LYS A 83 -23.31 13.17 4.01
CA LYS A 83 -24.11 14.34 3.59
C LYS A 83 -25.35 13.93 2.79
N GLN A 84 -25.21 12.96 1.88
CA GLN A 84 -26.35 12.44 1.12
C GLN A 84 -27.37 11.76 2.03
N ALA A 85 -26.91 11.00 3.04
CA ALA A 85 -27.81 10.39 4.02
C ALA A 85 -28.56 11.43 4.85
N GLU A 86 -27.91 12.51 5.29
CA GLU A 86 -28.54 13.63 6.02
C GLU A 86 -29.61 14.33 5.18
N THR A 87 -29.25 14.77 3.97
CA THR A 87 -30.22 15.43 3.06
C THR A 87 -31.39 14.52 2.67
N GLN A 88 -31.15 13.20 2.54
CA GLN A 88 -32.22 12.24 2.30
C GLN A 88 -33.17 12.14 3.50
N ARG A 89 -32.64 12.16 4.72
CA ARG A 89 -33.45 12.16 5.95
C ARG A 89 -34.27 13.44 6.10
N GLU A 90 -33.68 14.60 5.79
CA GLU A 90 -34.39 15.90 5.78
C GLU A 90 -35.56 15.88 4.79
N LYS A 91 -35.33 15.46 3.54
CA LYS A 91 -36.41 15.32 2.54
C LYS A 91 -37.50 14.35 2.96
N THR A 92 -37.11 13.24 3.61
CA THR A 92 -38.06 12.24 4.13
C THR A 92 -38.91 12.86 5.24
N TYR A 93 -38.29 13.63 6.13
CA TYR A 93 -38.97 14.34 7.21
C TYR A 93 -39.88 15.45 6.68
N GLU A 94 -39.42 16.26 5.73
CA GLU A 94 -40.22 17.30 5.07
C GLU A 94 -41.46 16.70 4.38
N GLY A 95 -41.27 15.59 3.66
CA GLY A 95 -42.37 14.85 3.05
C GLY A 95 -43.38 14.33 4.09
N ALA A 96 -42.89 13.73 5.18
CA ALA A 96 -43.73 13.25 6.27
C ALA A 96 -44.49 14.40 6.98
N TRP A 97 -43.83 15.53 7.21
CA TRP A 97 -44.42 16.71 7.83
C TRP A 97 -45.51 17.34 6.94
N ALA A 98 -45.26 17.43 5.63
CA ALA A 98 -46.25 17.92 4.68
C ALA A 98 -47.50 17.03 4.63
N ILE A 99 -47.34 15.70 4.75
CA ILE A 99 -48.46 14.76 4.88
C ILE A 99 -49.19 15.02 6.20
N PHE A 100 -48.49 15.08 7.32
CA PHE A 100 -49.09 15.31 8.64
C PHE A 100 -49.97 16.57 8.67
N ASN A 101 -49.43 17.72 8.23
CA ASN A 101 -50.19 18.98 8.20
C ASN A 101 -51.39 18.99 7.25
N LYS A 102 -51.47 18.04 6.31
CA LYS A 102 -52.60 17.93 5.39
C LYS A 102 -53.75 17.09 5.98
N TYR A 103 -53.44 16.15 6.86
CA TYR A 103 -54.40 15.15 7.36
C TYR A 103 -54.71 15.25 8.86
N CYS A 104 -53.93 15.98 9.65
CA CYS A 104 -54.24 16.37 11.02
C CYS A 104 -54.78 17.81 11.08
#